data_AF-A0A2S4Y1J1-F1
#
_entry.id   AF-A0A2S4Y1J1-F1
#
_cell.length_a   1.000
_cell.length_b   1.000
_cell.length_c   1.000
_cell.angle_alpha   90.00
_cell.angle_beta   90.00
_cell.angle_gamma   90.00
#
_symmetry.space_group_name_H-M   'P 1'
#
loop_
_entity.id
_entity.type
_entity.pdbx_description
1 polymer ?
#
loop_
_entity_poly.entity_id
_entity_poly.type
_entity_poly.pdbx_seq_one_letter_code
_entity_poly.pdbx_strand_id
1 'polypeptide(L)'
;MTDKTPSSLADDAAEAVGALSRRTQDSEGGQGWQQPEEACATVGALVTMAMRLPEVFDQICAFIEHLEFRAHLRSNRDTLESDLLDTYAGLVEAKEAAERLHAALSLAQSGLRPLAYKS
;
A
#
# COMPACT_ATOMS: atom_id res chain seq x y z
N MET A 1 18.56 1.36 -18.80
CA MET A 1 17.58 0.77 -17.86
C MET A 1 16.23 1.01 -18.48
N THR A 2 15.45 -0.02 -18.73
CA THR A 2 14.10 0.16 -19.27
C THR A 2 13.25 0.79 -18.16
N ASP A 3 12.69 1.97 -18.40
CA ASP A 3 11.83 2.62 -17.41
C ASP A 3 10.60 1.74 -17.15
N LYS A 4 10.40 1.33 -15.89
CA LYS A 4 9.24 0.54 -15.49
C LYS A 4 7.99 1.41 -15.54
N THR A 5 6.89 0.86 -16.02
CA THR A 5 5.57 1.52 -15.97
C THR A 5 5.04 1.54 -14.53
N PRO A 6 4.10 2.45 -14.19
CA PRO A 6 3.44 2.44 -12.88
C PRO A 6 2.80 1.08 -12.53
N SER A 7 2.18 0.41 -13.51
CA SER A 7 1.58 -0.91 -13.29
C SER A 7 2.63 -1.97 -12.94
N SER A 8 3.77 -1.99 -13.63
CA SER A 8 4.86 -2.93 -13.34
C SER A 8 5.45 -2.70 -11.96
N LEU A 9 5.53 -1.45 -11.50
CA LEU A 9 5.98 -1.13 -10.13
C LEU A 9 4.97 -1.57 -9.07
N ALA A 10 3.66 -1.47 -9.37
CA ALA A 10 2.62 -1.97 -8.48
C ALA A 10 2.67 -3.50 -8.36
N ASP A 11 2.92 -4.21 -9.47
CA ASP A 11 3.11 -5.67 -9.47
C ASP A 11 4.33 -6.07 -8.62
N ASP A 12 5.47 -5.41 -8.81
CA ASP A 12 6.67 -5.65 -7.98
C ASP A 12 6.39 -5.44 -6.47
N ALA A 13 5.61 -4.39 -6.14
CA ALA A 13 5.23 -4.10 -4.75
C ALA A 13 4.33 -5.21 -4.17
N ALA A 14 3.37 -5.71 -4.95
CA ALA A 14 2.50 -6.81 -4.54
C ALA A 14 3.30 -8.10 -4.32
N GLU A 15 4.25 -8.42 -5.22
CA GLU A 15 5.14 -9.57 -5.05
C GLU A 15 6.02 -9.44 -3.79
N ALA A 16 6.55 -8.26 -3.53
CA ALA A 16 7.36 -7.98 -2.34
C ALA A 16 6.54 -8.15 -1.05
N VAL A 17 5.30 -7.67 -1.01
CA VAL A 17 4.37 -7.90 0.12
C VAL A 17 4.06 -9.38 0.29
N GLY A 18 3.85 -10.11 -0.80
CA GLY A 18 3.65 -11.56 -0.76
C GLY A 18 4.87 -12.31 -0.22
N ALA A 19 6.07 -11.90 -0.63
CA ALA A 19 7.32 -12.46 -0.11
C ALA A 19 7.50 -12.15 1.38
N LEU A 20 7.20 -10.93 1.81
CA LEU A 20 7.20 -10.53 3.22
C LEU A 20 6.23 -11.41 4.03
N SER A 21 4.98 -11.53 3.58
CA SER A 21 3.95 -12.33 4.24
C SER A 21 4.41 -13.77 4.50
N ARG A 22 4.96 -14.45 3.48
CA ARG A 22 5.53 -15.80 3.63
C ARG A 22 6.62 -15.85 4.69
N ARG A 23 7.56 -14.90 4.70
CA ARG A 23 8.64 -14.84 5.71
C ARG A 23 8.12 -14.60 7.12
N THR A 24 7.05 -13.82 7.28
CA THR A 24 6.45 -13.57 8.59
C THR A 24 5.68 -14.77 9.16
N GLN A 25 5.35 -15.78 8.33
CA GLN A 25 4.69 -17.02 8.76
C GLN A 25 5.67 -18.09 9.27
N ASP A 26 6.96 -18.02 8.89
CA ASP A 26 7.98 -19.01 9.25
C ASP A 26 8.55 -18.80 10.68
N SER A 27 7.68 -18.65 11.69
CA SER A 27 8.09 -18.43 13.08
C SER A 27 8.71 -19.66 13.77
N GLU A 28 8.44 -20.88 13.28
CA GLU A 28 8.88 -22.12 13.93
C GLU A 28 10.16 -22.74 13.31
N GLY A 29 10.62 -22.27 12.15
CA GLY A 29 11.69 -22.91 11.36
C GLY A 29 13.10 -22.32 11.50
N GLY A 30 13.31 -21.31 12.36
CA GLY A 30 14.64 -20.74 12.63
C GLY A 30 15.17 -19.72 11.59
N GLN A 31 14.42 -19.43 10.51
CA GLN A 31 14.75 -18.37 9.52
C GLN A 31 13.73 -17.22 9.46
N GLY A 32 12.66 -17.26 10.26
CA GLY A 32 11.70 -16.16 10.43
C GLY A 32 12.12 -15.20 11.54
N TRP A 33 11.19 -14.71 12.34
CA TRP A 33 11.42 -13.76 13.44
C TRP A 33 12.47 -14.25 14.43
N GLN A 34 13.69 -13.72 14.34
CA GLN A 34 14.78 -14.06 15.25
C GLN A 34 14.92 -13.05 16.37
N GLN A 35 14.45 -11.81 16.20
CA GLN A 35 14.57 -10.72 17.18
C GLN A 35 13.37 -9.76 17.20
N PRO A 36 12.93 -9.25 18.38
CA PRO A 36 11.91 -8.19 18.47
C PRO A 36 12.24 -6.94 17.63
N GLU A 37 13.53 -6.65 17.48
CA GLU A 37 14.06 -5.56 16.65
C GLU A 37 13.68 -5.74 15.16
N GLU A 38 13.62 -6.98 14.66
CA GLU A 38 13.19 -7.28 13.29
C GLU A 38 11.71 -6.94 13.10
N ALA A 39 10.86 -7.27 14.07
CA ALA A 39 9.44 -6.88 14.04
C ALA A 39 9.27 -5.37 14.02
N CYS A 40 10.05 -4.64 14.82
CA CYS A 40 10.04 -3.18 14.80
C CYS A 40 10.50 -2.61 13.44
N ALA A 41 11.54 -3.19 12.83
CA ALA A 41 12.03 -2.79 11.51
C ALA A 41 11.01 -3.08 10.40
N THR A 42 10.38 -4.26 10.42
CA THR A 42 9.33 -4.63 9.46
C THR A 42 8.13 -3.69 9.57
N VAL A 43 7.64 -3.41 10.78
CA VAL A 43 6.54 -2.46 10.98
C VAL A 43 6.93 -1.05 10.51
N GLY A 44 8.17 -0.60 10.77
CA GLY A 44 8.65 0.69 10.27
C GLY A 44 8.68 0.80 8.74
N ALA A 45 9.01 -0.29 8.04
CA ALA A 45 8.93 -0.34 6.59
C ALA A 45 7.47 -0.24 6.10
N LEU A 46 6.54 -0.95 6.77
CA LEU A 46 5.11 -0.88 6.45
C LEU A 46 4.51 0.51 6.73
N VAL A 47 4.94 1.21 7.79
CA VAL A 47 4.59 2.62 8.05
C VAL A 47 4.97 3.48 6.84
N THR A 48 6.20 3.32 6.35
CA THR A 48 6.70 4.08 5.20
C THR A 48 5.89 3.80 3.93
N MET A 49 5.49 2.54 3.71
CA MET A 49 4.62 2.18 2.58
C MET A 49 3.24 2.84 2.71
N ALA A 50 2.59 2.69 3.86
CA ALA A 50 1.25 3.24 4.11
C ALA A 50 1.22 4.77 3.96
N MET A 51 2.29 5.46 4.38
CA MET A 51 2.44 6.90 4.23
C MET A 51 2.50 7.37 2.76
N ARG A 52 2.97 6.52 1.84
CA ARG A 52 3.15 6.88 0.41
C ARG A 52 1.94 6.56 -0.47
N LEU A 53 1.10 5.62 -0.04
CA LEU A 53 -0.08 5.20 -0.80
C LEU A 53 -1.07 6.34 -1.12
N PRO A 54 -1.38 7.28 -0.20
CA PRO A 54 -2.28 8.41 -0.48
C PRO A 54 -1.91 9.19 -1.73
N GLU A 55 -0.62 9.50 -1.90
CA GLU A 55 -0.13 10.26 -3.06
C GLU A 55 -0.32 9.49 -4.37
N VAL A 56 -0.14 8.16 -4.35
CA VAL A 56 -0.38 7.30 -5.52
C VAL A 56 -1.85 7.34 -5.94
N PHE A 57 -2.77 7.31 -4.98
CA PHE A 57 -4.21 7.40 -5.28
C PHE A 57 -4.61 8.78 -5.82
N ASP A 58 -4.04 9.86 -5.27
CA ASP A 58 -4.24 11.23 -5.79
C ASP A 58 -3.74 11.35 -7.24
N GLN A 59 -2.59 10.76 -7.56
CA GLN A 59 -2.04 10.75 -8.92
C GLN A 59 -2.90 9.95 -9.91
N ILE A 60 -3.47 8.82 -9.48
CA ILE A 60 -4.42 8.04 -10.29
C ILE A 60 -5.69 8.84 -10.56
N CYS A 61 -6.25 9.50 -9.54
CA CYS A 61 -7.43 10.37 -9.67
C CYS A 61 -7.18 11.47 -10.71
N ALA A 62 -6.07 12.21 -10.57
CA ALA A 62 -5.70 13.28 -11.48
C ALA A 62 -5.50 12.79 -12.93
N PHE A 63 -4.98 11.57 -13.11
CA PHE A 63 -4.85 10.98 -14.44
C PHE A 63 -6.21 10.68 -15.08
N ILE A 64 -7.17 10.13 -14.31
CA ILE A 64 -8.52 9.84 -14.80
C ILE A 64 -9.27 11.13 -15.13
N GLU A 65 -9.20 12.13 -14.25
CA GLU A 65 -9.77 13.47 -14.48
C GLU A 65 -9.22 14.10 -15.77
N HIS A 66 -7.91 13.95 -16.04
CA HIS A 66 -7.31 14.44 -17.27
C HIS A 66 -7.87 13.75 -18.51
N LEU A 67 -8.09 12.43 -18.47
CA LEU A 67 -8.68 11.68 -19.58
C LEU A 67 -10.16 12.01 -19.78
N GLU A 68 -10.91 12.21 -18.70
CA GLU A 68 -12.31 12.64 -18.72
C GLU A 68 -12.44 14.02 -19.38
N PHE A 69 -11.64 15.00 -18.93
CA PHE A 69 -11.62 16.36 -19.48
C PHE A 69 -11.34 16.38 -21.00
N ARG A 70 -10.52 15.44 -21.49
CA ARG A 70 -10.19 15.32 -22.92
C ARG A 70 -11.16 14.46 -23.72
N ALA A 71 -12.25 13.98 -23.11
CA ALA A 71 -13.20 13.05 -23.70
C ALA A 71 -12.52 11.79 -24.28
N HIS A 72 -11.53 11.24 -23.55
CA HIS A 72 -10.79 10.03 -23.93
C HIS A 72 -11.30 8.76 -23.24
N LEU A 73 -12.31 8.88 -22.38
CA LEU A 73 -12.89 7.76 -21.66
C LEU A 73 -14.20 7.30 -22.30
N ARG A 74 -14.42 5.99 -22.26
CA ARG A 74 -15.71 5.35 -22.53
C ARG A 74 -15.90 4.20 -21.56
N SER A 75 -17.14 3.95 -21.17
CA SER A 75 -17.49 2.72 -20.47
C SER A 75 -17.73 1.60 -21.48
N ASN A 76 -17.33 0.37 -21.14
CA ASN A 76 -17.72 -0.82 -21.90
C ASN A 76 -19.15 -1.28 -21.57
N ARG A 77 -19.78 -0.67 -20.55
CA ARG A 77 -21.14 -0.95 -20.10
C ARG A 77 -22.11 0.19 -20.45
N ASP A 78 -21.63 1.20 -21.19
CA ASP A 78 -22.35 2.45 -21.47
C ASP A 78 -22.79 3.22 -20.21
N THR A 79 -22.07 3.05 -19.08
CA THR A 79 -22.36 3.69 -17.78
C THR A 79 -21.23 4.61 -17.31
N LEU A 80 -20.61 5.39 -18.22
CA LEU A 80 -19.37 6.14 -17.92
C LEU A 80 -19.48 7.04 -16.69
N GLU A 81 -20.57 7.80 -16.54
CA GLU A 81 -20.77 8.70 -15.39
C GLU A 81 -20.79 7.93 -14.06
N SER A 82 -21.53 6.81 -14.00
CA SER A 82 -21.58 5.95 -12.80
C SER A 82 -20.24 5.27 -12.54
N ASP A 83 -19.55 4.80 -13.59
CA ASP A 83 -18.25 4.14 -13.46
C ASP A 83 -17.18 5.11 -12.92
N LEU A 84 -17.23 6.37 -13.34
CA LEU A 84 -16.35 7.43 -12.82
C LEU A 84 -16.66 7.75 -11.36
N LEU A 85 -17.94 7.90 -11.02
CA LEU A 85 -18.37 8.14 -9.64
C LEU A 85 -17.86 7.04 -8.71
N ASP A 86 -18.07 5.77 -9.08
CA ASP A 86 -17.60 4.62 -8.31
C ASP A 86 -16.07 4.60 -8.20
N THR A 87 -15.37 4.95 -9.28
CA THR A 87 -13.90 4.99 -9.30
C THR A 87 -13.35 6.05 -8.35
N TYR A 88 -13.88 7.28 -8.41
CA TYR A 88 -13.44 8.36 -7.52
C TYR A 88 -13.80 8.07 -6.06
N ALA A 89 -15.00 7.55 -5.78
CA ALA A 89 -15.38 7.14 -4.44
C ALA A 89 -14.44 6.07 -3.88
N GLY A 90 -14.09 5.05 -4.68
CA GLY A 90 -13.16 4.00 -4.27
C GLY A 90 -11.74 4.51 -4.01
N LEU A 91 -11.23 5.45 -4.80
CA LEU A 91 -9.91 6.06 -4.59
C LEU A 91 -9.86 6.92 -3.32
N VAL A 92 -10.93 7.68 -3.04
CA VAL A 92 -11.07 8.44 -1.79
C VAL A 92 -11.08 7.50 -0.59
N GLU A 93 -11.87 6.43 -0.64
CA GLU A 93 -11.92 5.45 0.44
C GLU A 93 -10.56 4.75 0.64
N ALA A 94 -9.87 4.40 -0.44
CA ALA A 94 -8.53 3.80 -0.39
C ALA A 94 -7.50 4.74 0.27
N LYS A 95 -7.58 6.04 -0.03
CA LYS A 95 -6.74 7.07 0.60
C LYS A 95 -6.97 7.14 2.11
N GLU A 96 -8.22 7.27 2.54
CA GLU A 96 -8.56 7.30 3.97
C GLU A 96 -8.14 6.02 4.69
N ALA A 97 -8.29 4.85 4.03
CA ALA A 97 -7.83 3.58 4.56
C ALA A 97 -6.31 3.53 4.74
N ALA A 98 -5.54 4.05 3.79
CA ALA A 98 -4.08 4.12 3.88
C ALA A 98 -3.61 5.05 5.02
N GLU A 99 -4.28 6.20 5.21
CA GLU A 99 -4.01 7.11 6.32
C GLU A 99 -4.30 6.46 7.68
N ARG A 100 -5.43 5.75 7.81
CA ARG A 100 -5.76 4.98 9.02
C ARG A 100 -4.75 3.87 9.28
N LEU A 101 -4.33 3.16 8.23
CA LEU A 101 -3.29 2.12 8.33
C LEU A 101 -1.97 2.71 8.82
N HIS A 102 -1.53 3.83 8.24
CA HIS A 102 -0.33 4.54 8.66
C HIS A 102 -0.38 4.92 10.16
N ALA A 103 -1.50 5.46 10.63
CA ALA A 103 -1.69 5.81 12.03
C ALA A 103 -1.62 4.58 12.94
N ALA A 104 -2.31 3.49 12.58
CA ALA A 104 -2.32 2.24 13.34
C ALA A 104 -0.93 1.60 13.42
N LEU A 105 -0.20 1.56 12.29
CA LEU A 105 1.16 1.04 12.24
C LEU A 105 2.15 1.90 13.03
N SER A 106 1.99 3.22 13.03
CA SER A 106 2.83 4.14 13.81
C SER A 106 2.66 3.90 15.32
N LEU A 107 1.41 3.67 15.76
CA LEU A 107 1.13 3.29 17.14
C LEU A 107 1.77 1.95 17.50
N ALA A 108 1.63 0.94 16.64
CA ALA A 108 2.26 -0.36 16.82
C ALA A 108 3.79 -0.26 16.91
N GLN A 109 4.40 0.52 16.01
CA GLN A 109 5.85 0.77 16.03
C GLN A 109 6.28 1.40 17.36
N SER A 110 5.54 2.39 17.86
CA SER A 110 5.82 3.00 19.16
C SER A 110 5.76 1.99 20.31
N GLY A 111 4.82 1.04 20.27
CA GLY A 111 4.69 -0.03 21.26
C GLY A 111 5.77 -1.12 21.16
N LEU A 112 6.30 -1.36 19.96
CA LEU A 112 7.38 -2.33 19.70
C LEU A 112 8.76 -1.80 20.13
N ARG A 113 9.02 -0.50 19.99
CA ARG A 113 10.32 0.12 20.32
C ARG A 113 10.92 -0.24 21.68
N PRO A 114 10.17 -0.33 22.80
CA PRO A 114 10.73 -0.69 24.10
C PRO A 114 10.88 -2.21 24.32
N LEU A 115 10.44 -3.06 23.38
CA LEU A 115 10.52 -4.51 23.55
C LEU A 115 11.93 -5.00 23.24
N ALA A 116 12.48 -5.80 24.14
CA ALA A 116 13.76 -6.49 23.97
C ALA A 116 13.60 -7.95 24.40
N TYR A 117 14.51 -8.82 23.97
CA TYR A 117 14.53 -10.18 24.47
C TYR A 117 14.71 -10.22 25.98
N LYS A 118 13.96 -11.11 26.63
CA LYS A 118 14.18 -11.44 28.04
C LYS A 118 15.47 -12.24 28.15
N SER A 119 16.50 -11.62 28.73
CA SER A 119 17.77 -12.26 29.13
C SER A 119 17.58 -13.28 30.25
#